data_AF-A0A7C7VMD2-F1
#
_entry.id   AF-A0A7C7VMD2-F1
#
_cell.length_a   1.000
_cell.length_b   1.000
_cell.length_c   1.000
_cell.angle_alpha   90.00
_cell.angle_beta   90.00
_cell.angle_gamma   90.00
#
_symmetry.space_group_name_H-M   'P 1'
#
loop_
_entity.id
_entity.type
_entity.pdbx_description
1 polymer ?
#
loop_
_entity_poly.entity_id
_entity_poly.type
_entity_poly.pdbx_seq_one_letter_code
_entity_poly.pdbx_strand_id
1 'polypeptide(L)'
;MTSYADLHLKVSPNASLETVENLLKEDARLGYRLIGIAFSPEVSAEYINRLKLLSKSINVDLVTRVDLAPVTTKELLVYLKLVRRRFEVVAVKCNNKQIARQAAKDRRVDILSFSTDPRKRFFDKAEAELASKSFA
;
A
#
# COMPACT_ATOMS: atom_id res chain seq x y z
N MET A 1 8.45 -19.33 13.85
CA MET A 1 9.45 -18.24 13.80
C MET A 1 8.72 -16.97 13.39
N THR A 2 8.72 -15.92 14.21
CA THR A 2 8.03 -14.66 13.91
C THR A 2 8.87 -13.87 12.90
N SER A 3 8.22 -13.27 11.88
CA SER A 3 8.85 -12.36 10.92
C SER A 3 8.19 -10.99 11.03
N TYR A 4 8.98 -9.93 11.01
CA TYR A 4 8.49 -8.54 11.04
C TYR A 4 8.42 -7.97 9.62
N ALA A 5 7.39 -7.19 9.36
CA ALA A 5 7.16 -6.54 8.07
C ALA A 5 6.88 -5.05 8.25
N ASP A 6 7.54 -4.21 7.43
CA ASP A 6 7.09 -2.84 7.19
C ASP A 6 6.31 -2.86 5.87
N LEU A 7 5.03 -2.46 5.88
CA LEU A 7 4.20 -2.44 4.66
C LEU A 7 4.13 -1.06 4.00
N HIS A 8 4.87 -0.07 4.49
CA HIS A 8 4.79 1.29 4.00
C HIS A 8 6.08 2.10 4.14
N LEU A 9 7.21 1.55 3.72
CA LEU A 9 8.46 2.31 3.65
C LEU A 9 8.25 3.53 2.74
N LYS A 10 8.45 4.71 3.32
CA LYS A 10 8.26 5.99 2.64
C LYS A 10 9.50 6.35 1.86
N VAL A 11 9.37 6.27 0.54
CA VAL A 11 10.41 6.67 -0.41
C VAL A 11 9.98 7.96 -1.12
N SER A 12 10.88 8.92 -1.21
CA SER A 12 10.64 10.14 -1.99
C SER A 12 10.46 9.79 -3.48
N PRO A 13 9.51 10.41 -4.21
CA PRO A 13 9.22 10.06 -5.60
C PRO A 13 10.44 10.10 -6.54
N ASN A 14 11.42 10.95 -6.24
CA ASN A 14 12.63 11.16 -7.03
C ASN A 14 13.90 10.63 -6.33
N ALA A 15 13.76 9.72 -5.36
CA ALA A 15 14.90 9.14 -4.67
C ALA A 15 15.79 8.36 -5.66
N SER A 16 17.11 8.55 -5.53
CA SER A 16 18.08 7.72 -6.26
C SER A 16 17.99 6.27 -5.79
N LEU A 17 18.42 5.32 -6.64
CA LEU A 17 18.49 3.91 -6.24
C LEU A 17 19.35 3.70 -5.00
N GLU A 18 20.44 4.44 -4.86
CA GLU A 18 21.31 4.43 -3.67
C GLU A 18 20.55 4.87 -2.41
N THR A 19 19.71 5.90 -2.51
CA THR A 19 18.87 6.34 -1.38
C THR A 19 17.89 5.24 -0.96
N VAL A 20 17.26 4.58 -1.94
CA VAL A 20 16.33 3.47 -1.68
C VAL A 20 17.07 2.29 -1.05
N GLU A 21 18.26 1.97 -1.55
CA GLU A 21 19.11 0.92 -0.99
C GLU A 21 19.45 1.17 0.47
N ASN A 22 19.86 2.39 0.81
CA ASN A 22 20.19 2.75 2.18
C ASN A 22 18.98 2.64 3.11
N LEU A 23 17.78 3.03 2.67
CA LEU A 23 16.55 2.84 3.43
C LEU A 23 16.23 1.36 3.65
N LEU A 24 16.37 0.52 2.62
CA LEU A 24 16.16 -0.93 2.73
C LEU A 24 17.16 -1.58 3.70
N LYS A 25 18.43 -1.14 3.67
CA LYS A 25 19.46 -1.60 4.61
C LYS A 25 19.13 -1.23 6.05
N GLU A 26 18.63 -0.02 6.29
CA GLU A 26 18.21 0.39 7.64
C GLU A 26 17.00 -0.42 8.13
N ASP A 27 15.99 -0.66 7.30
CA ASP A 27 14.86 -1.51 7.66
C ASP A 27 15.30 -2.96 7.95
N ALA A 28 16.20 -3.51 7.13
CA ALA A 28 16.77 -4.83 7.36
C ALA A 28 17.52 -4.88 8.70
N ARG A 29 18.30 -3.83 9.03
CA ARG A 29 19.02 -3.69 10.30
C ARG A 29 18.07 -3.63 11.50
N LEU A 30 16.88 -3.05 11.34
CA LEU A 30 15.83 -3.02 12.35
C LEU A 30 15.10 -4.38 12.50
N GLY A 31 15.39 -5.36 11.64
CA GLY A 31 14.88 -6.72 11.73
C GLY A 31 13.66 -7.00 10.84
N TYR A 32 13.28 -6.07 9.95
CA TYR A 32 12.26 -6.31 8.96
C TYR A 32 12.79 -7.22 7.84
N ARG A 33 12.01 -8.23 7.46
CA ARG A 33 12.35 -9.15 6.37
C ARG A 33 11.45 -8.99 5.14
N LEU A 34 10.32 -8.32 5.32
CA LEU A 34 9.36 -7.99 4.27
C LEU A 34 9.15 -6.48 4.30
N ILE A 35 9.39 -5.81 3.18
CA ILE A 35 9.31 -4.36 3.08
C ILE A 35 8.39 -3.99 1.92
N GLY A 36 7.37 -3.17 2.19
CA GLY A 36 6.40 -2.67 1.24
C GLY A 36 6.73 -1.24 0.83
N ILE A 37 6.96 -1.02 -0.46
CA ILE A 37 7.14 0.32 -1.03
C ILE A 37 5.90 0.71 -1.82
N ALA A 38 5.37 1.90 -1.53
CA ALA A 38 4.27 2.47 -2.29
C ALA A 38 4.79 3.12 -3.59
N PHE A 39 4.27 2.69 -4.73
CA PHE A 39 4.60 3.25 -6.04
C PHE A 39 3.41 4.00 -6.64
N SER A 40 3.71 4.87 -7.62
CA SER A 40 2.64 5.43 -8.45
C SER A 40 2.05 4.32 -9.35
N PRO A 41 0.75 4.39 -9.70
CA PRO A 41 0.12 3.44 -10.61
C PRO A 41 0.83 3.35 -11.97
N GLU A 42 1.56 4.38 -12.39
CA GLU A 42 2.23 4.48 -13.69
C GLU A 42 3.67 3.94 -13.67
N VAL A 43 4.18 3.48 -12.51
CA VAL A 43 5.55 2.98 -12.39
C VAL A 43 5.85 1.86 -13.39
N SER A 44 7.05 1.88 -13.97
CA SER A 44 7.47 0.86 -14.94
C SER A 44 7.76 -0.48 -14.25
N ALA A 45 7.42 -1.57 -14.93
CA ALA A 45 7.74 -2.92 -14.46
C ALA A 45 9.26 -3.15 -14.35
N GLU A 46 10.03 -2.53 -15.24
CA GLU A 46 11.50 -2.58 -15.21
C GLU A 46 12.05 -2.00 -13.90
N TYR A 47 11.56 -0.83 -13.48
CA TYR A 47 12.01 -0.20 -12.24
C TYR A 47 11.65 -1.05 -11.01
N ILE A 48 10.42 -1.59 -10.96
CA ILE A 48 10.02 -2.54 -9.90
C ILE A 48 10.97 -3.74 -9.88
N ASN A 49 11.29 -4.33 -11.04
CA ASN A 49 12.16 -5.50 -11.11
C ASN A 49 13.59 -5.19 -10.63
N ARG A 50 14.13 -4.02 -10.98
CA ARG A 50 15.43 -3.57 -10.48
C ARG A 50 15.44 -3.47 -8.95
N LEU A 51 14.40 -2.89 -8.36
CA LEU A 51 14.28 -2.82 -6.90
C LEU A 51 14.08 -4.20 -6.25
N LYS A 52 13.35 -5.13 -6.88
CA LYS A 52 13.21 -6.50 -6.39
C LYS A 52 14.57 -7.23 -6.36
N LEU A 53 15.42 -7.05 -7.38
CA LEU A 53 16.77 -7.62 -7.41
C LEU A 53 17.66 -7.01 -6.33
N LEU A 54 17.63 -5.68 -6.18
CA LEU A 54 18.34 -4.96 -5.12
C LEU A 54 17.94 -5.46 -3.73
N SER A 55 16.64 -5.56 -3.47
CA SER A 55 16.11 -6.02 -2.18
C SER A 55 16.57 -7.44 -1.84
N LYS A 56 16.58 -8.34 -2.83
CA LYS A 56 17.12 -9.70 -2.66
C LYS A 56 18.60 -9.72 -2.28
N SER A 57 19.43 -8.82 -2.83
CA SER A 57 20.84 -8.73 -2.42
C SER A 57 21.05 -8.29 -0.97
N ILE A 58 20.03 -7.67 -0.35
CA ILE A 58 20.02 -7.21 1.04
C ILE A 58 19.30 -8.24 1.95
N ASN A 59 18.87 -9.39 1.39
CA ASN A 59 18.11 -10.43 2.09
C ASN A 59 16.77 -9.93 2.67
N VAL A 60 16.08 -9.06 1.92
CA VAL A 60 14.72 -8.60 2.22
C VAL A 60 13.78 -8.83 1.04
N ASP A 61 12.55 -9.22 1.34
CA ASP A 61 11.49 -9.41 0.35
C ASP A 61 10.75 -8.09 0.10
N LEU A 62 10.72 -7.64 -1.16
CA LEU A 62 10.03 -6.43 -1.56
C LEU A 62 8.59 -6.72 -1.99
N VAL A 63 7.63 -6.05 -1.34
CA VAL A 63 6.22 -6.06 -1.69
C VAL A 63 5.86 -4.79 -2.44
N THR A 64 5.18 -4.95 -3.56
CA THR A 64 4.66 -3.82 -4.34
C THR A 64 3.35 -3.30 -3.75
N ARG A 65 3.33 -2.04 -3.35
CA ARG A 65 2.14 -1.36 -2.82
C ARG A 65 1.72 -0.19 -3.72
N VAL A 66 0.43 0.11 -3.74
CA VAL A 66 -0.12 1.36 -4.31
C VAL A 66 -1.05 2.03 -3.31
N ASP A 67 -0.95 3.35 -3.20
CA ASP A 67 -1.83 4.20 -2.37
C ASP A 67 -2.79 4.98 -3.28
N LEU A 68 -4.05 4.55 -3.35
CA LEU A 68 -5.10 5.23 -4.10
C LEU A 68 -5.75 6.34 -3.27
N ALA A 69 -6.10 7.46 -3.90
CA ALA A 69 -6.77 8.59 -3.25
C ALA A 69 -7.97 9.11 -4.08
N PRO A 70 -8.97 8.26 -4.35
CA PRO A 70 -10.11 8.64 -5.18
C PRO A 70 -10.99 9.68 -4.49
N VAL A 71 -11.61 10.54 -5.30
CA VAL A 71 -12.62 11.51 -4.87
C VAL A 71 -14.02 10.89 -4.95
N THR A 72 -14.25 10.00 -5.94
CA THR A 72 -15.56 9.36 -6.17
C THR A 72 -15.50 7.83 -6.19
N THR A 73 -16.63 7.17 -5.93
CA THR A 73 -16.73 5.69 -5.99
C THR A 73 -16.51 5.16 -7.41
N LYS A 74 -16.96 5.90 -8.43
CA LYS A 74 -16.72 5.55 -9.84
C LYS A 74 -15.23 5.52 -10.16
N GLU A 75 -14.50 6.54 -9.73
CA GLU A 75 -13.05 6.65 -9.86
C GLU A 75 -12.33 5.52 -9.12
N LEU A 76 -12.71 5.24 -7.87
CA LEU A 76 -12.17 4.11 -7.11
C LEU A 76 -12.30 2.80 -7.91
N LEU A 77 -13.49 2.50 -8.45
CA LEU A 77 -13.71 1.26 -9.21
C LEU A 77 -12.86 1.17 -10.48
N VAL A 78 -12.59 2.30 -11.14
CA VAL A 78 -11.68 2.37 -12.30
C VAL A 78 -10.26 2.08 -11.86
N TYR A 79 -9.76 2.76 -10.84
CA TYR A 79 -8.40 2.55 -10.33
C TYR A 79 -8.16 1.12 -9.88
N LEU A 80 -9.11 0.53 -9.13
CA LEU A 80 -8.99 -0.87 -8.68
C LEU A 80 -8.88 -1.87 -9.84
N LYS A 81 -9.56 -1.62 -10.97
CA LYS A 81 -9.43 -2.49 -12.16
C LYS A 81 -8.02 -2.40 -12.76
N LEU A 82 -7.42 -1.22 -12.77
CA LEU A 82 -6.10 -0.97 -13.35
C LEU A 82 -4.96 -1.55 -12.50
N VAL A 83 -5.04 -1.40 -11.18
CA VAL A 83 -3.91 -1.71 -10.29
C VAL A 83 -3.91 -3.14 -9.75
N ARG A 84 -5.07 -3.79 -9.62
CA ARG A 84 -5.17 -5.05 -8.86
C ARG A 84 -4.28 -6.19 -9.35
N ARG A 85 -4.00 -6.26 -10.65
CA ARG A 85 -3.15 -7.30 -11.25
C ARG A 85 -1.66 -6.94 -11.24
N ARG A 86 -1.32 -5.69 -10.91
CA ARG A 86 0.05 -5.16 -10.98
C ARG A 86 0.69 -4.98 -9.61
N PHE A 87 -0.12 -4.78 -8.57
CA PHE A 87 0.34 -4.54 -7.21
C PHE A 87 -0.13 -5.65 -6.28
N GLU A 88 0.72 -6.00 -5.32
CA GLU A 88 0.46 -7.02 -4.30
C GLU A 88 -0.41 -6.48 -3.18
N VAL A 89 -0.23 -5.20 -2.81
CA VAL A 89 -1.00 -4.51 -1.78
C VAL A 89 -1.64 -3.24 -2.35
N VAL A 90 -2.95 -3.11 -2.21
CA VAL A 90 -3.73 -1.94 -2.61
C VAL A 90 -4.30 -1.27 -1.37
N ALA A 91 -3.80 -0.06 -1.09
CA ALA A 91 -4.31 0.78 -0.02
C ALA A 91 -5.19 1.91 -0.58
N VAL A 92 -6.27 2.24 0.12
CA VAL A 92 -7.18 3.33 -0.27
C VAL A 92 -7.26 4.38 0.84
N LYS A 93 -6.94 5.63 0.50
CA LYS A 93 -7.18 6.79 1.36
C LYS A 93 -8.66 7.11 1.38
N CYS A 94 -9.28 6.89 2.53
CA CYS A 94 -10.70 7.03 2.77
C CYS A 94 -11.00 8.47 3.21
N ASN A 95 -11.17 9.37 2.24
CA ASN A 95 -11.38 10.81 2.48
C ASN A 95 -12.85 11.20 2.71
N ASN A 96 -13.78 10.25 2.61
CA ASN A 96 -15.19 10.42 2.95
C ASN A 96 -15.85 9.05 3.22
N LYS A 97 -17.05 9.05 3.79
CA LYS A 97 -17.78 7.82 4.13
C LYS A 97 -18.15 6.96 2.91
N GLN A 98 -18.47 7.58 1.77
CA GLN A 98 -18.86 6.84 0.57
C GLN A 98 -17.68 6.01 0.03
N ILE A 99 -16.48 6.60 -0.04
CA ILE A 99 -15.25 5.91 -0.41
C ILE A 99 -14.91 4.84 0.63
N ALA A 100 -14.99 5.16 1.92
CA ALA A 100 -14.65 4.22 2.99
C ALA A 100 -15.49 2.93 2.93
N ARG A 101 -16.82 3.08 2.80
CA ARG A 101 -17.74 1.93 2.70
C ARG A 101 -17.54 1.14 1.40
N GLN A 102 -17.31 1.83 0.29
CA GLN A 102 -17.08 1.17 -1.00
C GLN A 102 -15.76 0.40 -1.00
N ALA A 103 -14.71 0.96 -0.42
CA ALA A 103 -13.41 0.30 -0.29
C ALA A 103 -13.48 -0.88 0.69
N ALA A 104 -14.18 -0.73 1.83
CA ALA A 104 -14.32 -1.77 2.84
C ALA A 104 -15.00 -3.05 2.34
N LYS A 105 -15.95 -2.94 1.41
CA LYS A 105 -16.67 -4.09 0.83
C LYS A 105 -16.01 -4.66 -0.43
N ASP A 106 -14.99 -4.01 -0.98
CA ASP A 106 -14.36 -4.42 -2.24
C ASP A 106 -13.14 -5.29 -1.96
N ARG A 107 -13.20 -6.57 -2.37
CA ARG A 107 -12.15 -7.58 -2.14
C ARG A 107 -10.81 -7.28 -2.83
N ARG A 108 -10.74 -6.21 -3.63
CA ARG A 108 -9.51 -5.76 -4.30
C ARG A 108 -8.73 -4.74 -3.47
N VAL A 109 -9.27 -4.32 -2.31
CA VAL A 109 -8.63 -3.41 -1.37
C VAL A 109 -8.12 -4.21 -0.18
N ASP A 110 -6.84 -4.05 0.13
CA ASP A 110 -6.19 -4.75 1.24
C ASP A 110 -6.11 -3.86 2.49
N ILE A 111 -5.92 -2.55 2.31
CA ILE A 111 -5.74 -1.59 3.41
C ILE A 111 -6.67 -0.38 3.26
N LEU A 112 -7.44 -0.07 4.30
CA LEU A 112 -8.17 1.18 4.43
C LEU A 112 -7.32 2.19 5.23
N SER A 113 -6.98 3.32 4.62
CA SER A 113 -6.18 4.38 5.24
C SER A 113 -7.07 5.57 5.58
N PHE A 114 -7.18 5.90 6.86
CA PHE A 114 -7.99 7.01 7.36
C PHE A 114 -7.09 8.16 7.82
N SER A 115 -7.61 9.39 7.75
CA SER A 115 -6.91 10.55 8.29
C SER A 115 -6.76 10.43 9.81
N THR A 116 -5.61 10.86 10.33
CA THR A 116 -5.37 11.00 11.76
C THR A 116 -6.06 12.25 12.34
N ASP A 117 -6.48 13.21 11.49
CA ASP A 117 -7.25 14.39 11.90
C ASP A 117 -8.62 13.95 12.46
N PRO A 118 -8.92 14.23 13.74
CA PRO A 118 -10.20 13.87 14.35
C PRO A 118 -11.41 14.36 13.57
N ARG A 119 -11.30 15.48 12.85
CA ARG A 119 -12.39 16.07 12.06
C ARG A 119 -12.67 15.33 10.75
N LYS A 120 -11.78 14.43 10.34
CA LYS A 120 -11.85 13.65 9.09
C LYS A 120 -11.83 12.14 9.36
N ARG A 121 -12.28 11.72 10.54
CA ARG A 121 -12.44 10.30 10.87
C ARG A 121 -13.73 9.78 10.25
N PHE A 122 -13.59 9.14 9.10
CA PHE A 122 -14.69 8.46 8.38
C PHE A 122 -14.76 6.96 8.71
N PHE A 123 -14.09 6.54 9.79
CA PHE A 123 -14.12 5.18 10.29
C PHE A 123 -15.12 5.08 11.44
N ASP A 124 -16.23 4.42 11.20
CA ASP A 124 -17.22 4.07 12.21
C ASP A 124 -17.47 2.54 12.24
N LYS A 125 -18.36 2.09 13.12
CA LYS A 125 -18.66 0.67 13.34
C LYS A 125 -19.08 -0.02 12.03
N ALA A 126 -19.78 0.69 11.13
CA ALA A 126 -20.26 0.10 9.89
C ALA A 126 -19.09 -0.22 8.94
N GLU A 127 -18.09 0.67 8.80
CA GLU A 127 -16.92 0.38 7.96
C GLU A 127 -16.07 -0.76 8.54
N ALA A 128 -15.94 -0.84 9.87
CA ALA A 128 -15.25 -1.94 10.54
C ALA A 128 -15.92 -3.30 10.28
N GLU A 129 -17.26 -3.36 10.40
CA GLU A 129 -18.02 -4.58 10.12
C GLU A 129 -17.90 -4.99 8.65
N LEU A 130 -18.01 -4.06 7.72
CA LEU A 130 -17.84 -4.33 6.29
C LEU A 130 -16.45 -4.91 5.99
N ALA A 131 -15.39 -4.28 6.52
CA ALA A 131 -14.02 -4.74 6.31
C ALA A 131 -13.77 -6.13 6.93
N SER A 132 -14.29 -6.38 8.13
CA SER A 132 -14.11 -7.67 8.82
C SER A 132 -14.75 -8.85 8.09
N LYS A 133 -15.79 -8.60 7.29
CA LYS A 133 -16.55 -9.62 6.55
C LYS A 133 -16.14 -9.74 5.07
N SER A 134 -15.26 -8.86 4.58
CA SER A 134 -14.88 -8.81 3.16
C SER A 134 -14.24 -10.10 2.66
N PHE A 135 -13.53 -10.82 3.53
CA PHE A 135 -12.83 -12.08 3.24
C PHE A 135 -13.59 -13.35 3.66
N ALA A 136 -14.85 -13.22 4.12
CA ALA A 136 -15.72 -14.36 4.42
C ALA A 136 -16.47 -14.88 3.19
#